data_AF-A0A955M5X7-F1
#
_entry.id   AF-A0A955M5X7-F1
#
_cell.length_a   1.000
_cell.length_b   1.000
_cell.length_c   1.000
_cell.angle_alpha   90.00
_cell.angle_beta   90.00
_cell.angle_gamma   90.00
#
_symmetry.space_group_name_H-M   'P 1'
#
loop_
_entity.id
_entity.type
_entity.pdbx_description
1 polymer ?
#
loop_
_entity_poly.entity_id
_entity_poly.type
_entity_poly.pdbx_seq_one_letter_code
_entity_poly.pdbx_strand_id
1 'polypeptide(L)'
;MDTAFFNSELYTYGLLPVLIFLARVCDVSIGTIRLLTLSRGYKLLTVVLGFCELMVWLLAIGQVFQNLNSFACYFAYAGGFAAGNFVGMTIEEKLALGSVMIRIVTRVEAHDLIERLKKEEYRYTCVPAKGSTGDVHVIFLIIKRRLINQVVRLIDEYNPQAFYTVEDVRQVHEGAYRMPLHTQMEAAKTLRKGK
;
A
#
# COMPACT_ATOMS: atom_id res chain seq x y z
N MET A 1 -17.63 34.10 22.18
CA MET A 1 -16.76 33.66 21.06
C MET A 1 -17.48 34.04 19.79
N ASP A 2 -16.88 34.93 19.01
CA ASP A 2 -17.56 35.87 18.13
C ASP A 2 -18.24 35.22 16.90
N THR A 3 -19.57 35.25 16.89
CA THR A 3 -20.41 34.84 15.75
C THR A 3 -20.20 35.72 14.50
N ALA A 4 -19.53 36.87 14.63
CA ALA A 4 -19.19 37.76 13.53
C ALA A 4 -18.03 37.25 12.65
N PHE A 5 -17.07 36.52 13.23
CA PHE A 5 -15.91 36.02 12.48
C PHE A 5 -16.29 34.89 11.52
N PHE A 6 -17.19 34.01 11.95
CA PHE A 6 -17.74 32.88 11.19
C PHE A 6 -18.66 33.30 10.03
N ASN A 7 -19.13 34.56 10.00
CA ASN A 7 -20.01 35.10 8.95
C ASN A 7 -19.29 36.06 8.00
N SER A 8 -17.96 36.20 8.11
CA SER A 8 -17.20 37.02 7.16
C SER A 8 -17.17 36.35 5.79
N GLU A 9 -17.33 37.12 4.70
CA GLU A 9 -17.27 36.59 3.34
C GLU A 9 -15.94 35.84 3.07
N LEU A 10 -14.85 36.27 3.72
CA LEU A 10 -13.54 35.62 3.65
C LEU A 10 -13.54 34.20 4.25
N TYR A 11 -14.29 33.97 5.33
CA TYR A 11 -14.43 32.66 5.95
C TYR A 11 -15.25 31.72 5.05
N THR A 12 -16.41 32.19 4.58
CA THR A 12 -17.36 31.39 3.79
C THR A 12 -16.84 31.04 2.38
N TYR A 13 -16.10 31.95 1.74
CA TYR A 13 -15.60 31.74 0.37
C TYR A 13 -14.13 31.32 0.28
N GLY A 14 -13.34 31.52 1.35
CA GLY A 14 -11.92 31.18 1.39
C GLY A 14 -11.60 30.02 2.31
N LEU A 15 -11.69 30.26 3.63
CA LEU A 15 -11.18 29.32 4.63
C LEU A 15 -12.01 28.01 4.70
N LEU A 16 -13.33 28.14 4.66
CA LEU A 16 -14.24 27.00 4.82
C LEU A 16 -14.15 25.98 3.66
N PRO A 17 -14.14 26.39 2.38
CA PRO A 17 -13.85 25.46 1.27
C PRO A 17 -12.51 24.74 1.42
N VAL A 18 -11.43 25.44 1.82
CA VAL A 18 -10.11 24.82 2.00
C VAL A 18 -10.13 23.78 3.12
N LEU A 19 -10.80 24.07 4.24
CA LEU A 19 -10.96 23.12 5.34
C LEU A 19 -11.77 21.89 4.91
N ILE A 20 -12.86 22.07 4.16
CA ILE A 20 -13.65 20.97 3.59
C ILE A 20 -12.78 20.12 2.67
N PHE A 21 -12.00 20.75 1.78
CA PHE A 21 -11.10 20.06 0.88
C PHE A 21 -10.12 19.18 1.65
N LEU A 22 -9.40 19.73 2.63
CA LEU A 22 -8.42 18.98 3.43
C LEU A 22 -9.07 17.86 4.24
N ALA A 23 -10.22 18.12 4.87
CA ALA A 23 -10.98 17.11 5.61
C ALA A 23 -11.38 15.94 4.69
N ARG A 24 -11.84 16.22 3.45
CA ARG A 24 -12.17 15.20 2.46
C ARG A 24 -10.95 14.42 1.98
N VAL A 25 -9.79 15.08 1.81
CA VAL A 25 -8.54 14.39 1.46
C VAL A 25 -8.17 13.37 2.54
N CYS A 26 -8.22 13.77 3.81
CA CYS A 26 -7.94 12.89 4.94
C CYS A 26 -8.95 11.74 5.02
N ASP A 27 -10.26 12.03 4.91
CA ASP A 27 -11.33 11.02 4.97
C ASP A 27 -11.15 9.94 3.90
N VAL A 28 -10.98 10.35 2.64
CA VAL A 28 -10.84 9.40 1.53
C VAL A 28 -9.55 8.60 1.66
N SER A 29 -8.46 9.22 2.10
CA SER A 29 -7.19 8.52 2.35
C SER A 29 -7.34 7.42 3.42
N ILE A 30 -8.07 7.71 4.51
CA ILE A 30 -8.41 6.72 5.54
C ILE A 30 -9.25 5.59 4.93
N GLY A 31 -10.24 5.93 4.10
CA GLY A 31 -11.06 4.95 3.38
C GLY A 31 -10.25 4.03 2.47
N THR A 32 -9.22 4.55 1.78
CA THR A 32 -8.30 3.72 0.99
C THR A 32 -7.53 2.74 1.87
N ILE A 33 -6.99 3.19 3.00
CA ILE A 33 -6.27 2.32 3.94
C ILE A 33 -7.22 1.26 4.52
N ARG A 34 -8.47 1.61 4.83
CA ARG A 34 -9.49 0.67 5.30
C ARG A 34 -9.77 -0.43 4.27
N LEU A 35 -9.91 -0.07 3.00
CA LEU A 35 -10.11 -1.04 1.92
C LEU A 35 -8.91 -1.98 1.78
N LEU A 36 -7.68 -1.45 1.91
CA LEU A 36 -6.46 -2.25 1.95
C LEU A 36 -6.46 -3.21 3.16
N THR A 37 -6.77 -2.73 4.36
CA THR A 37 -6.77 -3.60 5.56
C THR A 37 -7.85 -4.67 5.48
N LEU A 38 -9.00 -4.36 4.86
CA LEU A 38 -10.09 -5.30 4.62
C LEU A 38 -9.66 -6.43 3.67
N SER A 39 -9.07 -6.11 2.51
CA SER A 39 -8.63 -7.12 1.54
C SER A 39 -7.54 -8.03 2.12
N ARG A 40 -6.71 -7.50 3.03
CA ARG A 40 -5.66 -8.23 3.74
C ARG A 40 -6.14 -8.98 4.99
N GLY A 41 -7.39 -8.80 5.41
CA GLY A 41 -7.97 -9.50 6.54
C GLY A 41 -7.61 -8.97 7.93
N TYR A 42 -7.08 -7.74 8.05
CA TYR A 42 -6.79 -7.11 9.34
C TYR A 42 -8.09 -6.59 10.01
N LYS A 43 -8.85 -7.51 10.62
CA LYS A 43 -10.20 -7.26 11.15
C LYS A 43 -10.30 -6.04 12.07
N LEU A 44 -9.44 -5.95 13.09
CA LEU A 44 -9.51 -4.87 14.08
C LEU A 44 -9.22 -3.50 13.46
N LEU A 45 -8.18 -3.39 12.63
CA LEU A 45 -7.83 -2.15 11.94
C LEU A 45 -8.96 -1.69 11.01
N THR A 46 -9.54 -2.61 10.24
CA THR A 46 -10.65 -2.28 9.34
C THR A 46 -11.86 -1.72 10.09
N VAL A 47 -12.23 -2.29 11.24
CA VAL A 47 -13.37 -1.81 12.04
C VAL A 47 -13.08 -0.42 12.63
N VAL A 48 -11.90 -0.22 13.23
CA VAL A 48 -11.53 1.07 13.83
C VAL A 48 -11.44 2.17 12.77
N LEU A 49 -10.79 1.90 11.63
CA LEU A 49 -10.70 2.87 10.53
C LEU A 49 -12.08 3.20 9.96
N GLY A 50 -12.96 2.21 9.80
CA GLY A 50 -14.32 2.45 9.32
C GLY A 50 -15.17 3.32 10.25
N PHE A 51 -15.00 3.15 11.57
CA PHE A 51 -15.65 4.01 12.56
C PHE A 51 -15.13 5.46 12.47
N CYS A 52 -13.81 5.64 12.45
CA CYS A 52 -13.20 6.97 12.35
C CYS A 52 -13.57 7.69 11.05
N GLU A 53 -13.55 6.98 9.91
CA GLU A 53 -13.96 7.52 8.60
C GLU A 53 -15.41 8.01 8.64
N LEU A 54 -16.35 7.20 9.14
CA LEU A 54 -17.75 7.63 9.22
C LEU A 54 -17.94 8.85 10.12
N MET A 55 -17.18 8.99 11.20
CA MET A 55 -17.22 10.21 12.03
C MET A 55 -16.76 11.45 11.26
N VAL A 56 -15.64 11.35 10.54
CA VAL A 56 -15.13 12.47 9.72
C VAL A 56 -16.11 12.81 8.61
N TRP A 57 -16.65 11.81 7.92
CA TRP A 57 -17.65 11.99 6.88
C TRP A 57 -18.90 12.73 7.39
N LEU A 58 -19.46 12.30 8.54
CA LEU A 58 -20.64 12.93 9.15
C LEU A 58 -20.38 14.40 9.52
N LEU A 59 -19.20 14.70 10.08
CA LEU A 59 -18.82 16.07 10.42
C LEU A 59 -18.66 16.94 9.16
N ALA A 60 -18.03 16.41 8.11
CA ALA A 60 -17.78 17.13 6.87
C ALA A 60 -19.08 17.43 6.11
N ILE A 61 -19.97 16.44 5.97
CA ILE A 61 -21.23 16.61 5.23
C ILE A 61 -22.16 17.60 5.93
N GLY A 62 -22.18 17.62 7.26
CA GLY A 62 -22.95 18.59 8.04
C GLY A 62 -22.54 20.03 7.74
N GLN A 63 -21.23 20.30 7.58
CA GLN A 63 -20.72 21.62 7.22
C GLN A 63 -21.12 22.04 5.79
N VAL A 64 -21.13 21.10 4.84
CA VAL A 64 -21.54 21.37 3.45
C VAL A 64 -23.02 21.74 3.39
N PHE A 65 -23.88 20.98 4.09
CA PHE A 65 -25.33 21.27 4.14
C PHE A 65 -25.69 22.59 4.83
N GLN A 66 -24.83 23.10 5.71
CA GLN A 66 -25.02 24.43 6.33
C GLN A 66 -24.56 25.57 5.40
N ASN A 67 -23.71 25.30 4.41
CA ASN A 67 -23.08 26.29 3.53
C ASN A 67 -23.44 26.09 2.04
N LEU A 68 -24.67 25.66 1.77
CA LEU A 68 -25.17 25.28 0.43
C LEU A 68 -25.14 26.40 -0.62
N ASN A 69 -25.01 27.66 -0.20
CA ASN A 69 -25.04 28.83 -1.10
C ASN A 69 -23.69 29.12 -1.78
N SER A 70 -22.61 28.43 -1.40
CA SER A 70 -21.27 28.63 -1.95
C SER A 70 -20.90 27.50 -2.91
N PHE A 71 -20.94 27.79 -4.22
CA PHE A 71 -20.49 26.87 -5.27
C PHE A 71 -19.05 26.38 -5.03
N ALA A 72 -18.21 27.21 -4.41
CA ALA A 72 -16.84 26.86 -4.02
C ALA A 72 -16.78 25.68 -3.04
N CYS A 73 -17.76 25.53 -2.13
CA CYS A 73 -17.79 24.41 -1.18
C CYS A 73 -18.02 23.07 -1.88
N TYR A 74 -18.87 23.03 -2.92
CA TYR A 74 -19.09 21.82 -3.71
C TYR A 74 -17.85 21.44 -4.50
N PHE A 75 -17.20 22.42 -5.13
CA PHE A 75 -15.94 22.19 -5.85
C PHE A 75 -14.83 21.70 -4.91
N ALA A 76 -14.70 22.32 -3.73
CA ALA A 76 -13.77 21.88 -2.71
C ALA A 76 -14.05 20.46 -2.22
N TYR A 77 -15.33 20.10 -2.04
CA TYR A 77 -15.72 18.76 -1.63
C TYR A 77 -15.38 17.70 -2.69
N ALA A 78 -15.77 17.94 -3.95
CA ALA A 78 -15.48 17.04 -5.07
C ALA A 78 -13.97 16.96 -5.37
N GLY A 79 -13.29 18.10 -5.36
CA GLY A 79 -11.83 18.19 -5.53
C GLY A 79 -11.09 17.49 -4.40
N GLY A 80 -11.52 17.66 -3.16
CA GLY A 80 -10.94 16.98 -2.00
C GLY A 80 -11.12 15.47 -2.06
N PHE A 81 -12.25 15.00 -2.59
CA PHE A 81 -12.46 13.57 -2.86
C PHE A 81 -11.49 13.03 -3.93
N ALA A 82 -11.34 13.73 -5.05
CA ALA A 82 -10.42 13.32 -6.12
C ALA A 82 -8.95 13.32 -5.63
N ALA A 83 -8.52 14.39 -4.97
CA ALA A 83 -7.18 14.50 -4.40
C ALA A 83 -6.94 13.46 -3.29
N GLY A 84 -7.94 13.20 -2.46
CA GLY A 84 -7.90 12.17 -1.42
C GLY A 84 -7.66 10.77 -1.98
N ASN A 85 -8.26 10.42 -3.13
CA ASN A 85 -7.97 9.14 -3.78
C ASN A 85 -6.52 9.06 -4.26
N PHE A 86 -5.99 10.14 -4.85
CA PHE A 86 -4.59 10.18 -5.28
C PHE A 86 -3.62 10.04 -4.10
N VAL A 87 -3.87 10.76 -3.01
CA VAL A 87 -3.07 10.66 -1.78
C VAL A 87 -3.20 9.27 -1.15
N GLY A 88 -4.42 8.72 -1.08
CA GLY A 88 -4.70 7.38 -0.58
C GLY A 88 -3.95 6.30 -1.36
N MET A 89 -3.95 6.35 -2.69
CA MET A 89 -3.16 5.46 -3.55
C MET A 89 -1.65 5.61 -3.28
N THR A 90 -1.15 6.84 -3.17
CA THR A 90 0.26 7.10 -2.85
C THR A 90 0.65 6.51 -1.48
N ILE A 91 -0.24 6.59 -0.49
CA ILE A 91 -0.03 6.00 0.84
C ILE A 91 -0.05 4.47 0.76
N GLU A 92 -0.99 3.88 0.02
CA GLU A 92 -1.06 2.44 -0.21
C GLU A 92 0.24 1.89 -0.82
N GLU A 93 0.74 2.54 -1.86
CA GLU A 93 2.00 2.19 -2.52
C GLU A 93 3.19 2.23 -1.55
N LYS A 94 3.28 3.29 -0.73
CA LYS A 94 4.36 3.47 0.25
C LYS A 94 4.30 2.50 1.42
N LEU A 95 3.10 2.15 1.87
CA LEU A 95 2.91 1.23 2.98
C LEU A 95 3.42 -0.17 2.64
N ALA A 96 3.33 -0.58 1.36
CA ALA A 96 3.85 -1.85 0.85
C ALA A 96 3.54 -3.03 1.79
N LEU A 97 2.33 -3.01 2.37
CA LEU A 97 1.90 -3.93 3.42
C LEU A 97 1.49 -5.27 2.81
N GLY A 98 1.68 -6.33 3.60
CA GLY A 98 1.28 -7.68 3.24
C GLY A 98 2.41 -8.51 2.64
N SER A 99 2.03 -9.60 1.98
CA SER A 99 2.95 -10.56 1.37
C SER A 99 2.49 -10.87 -0.04
N VAL A 100 3.46 -11.14 -0.90
CA VAL A 100 3.24 -11.51 -2.29
C VAL A 100 3.95 -12.82 -2.60
N MET A 101 3.41 -13.55 -3.56
CA MET A 101 4.04 -14.68 -4.18
C MET A 101 4.62 -14.22 -5.52
N ILE A 102 5.94 -14.31 -5.67
CA ILE A 102 6.58 -14.16 -6.96
C ILE A 102 6.73 -15.56 -7.56
N ARG A 103 6.15 -15.75 -8.75
CA ARG A 103 6.35 -16.95 -9.56
C ARG A 103 7.32 -16.59 -10.67
N ILE A 104 8.51 -17.19 -10.65
CA ILE A 104 9.57 -16.96 -11.63
C ILE A 104 9.61 -18.19 -12.52
N VAL A 105 9.53 -18.00 -13.83
CA VAL A 105 9.71 -19.08 -14.80
C VAL A 105 11.01 -18.86 -15.52
N THR A 106 11.88 -19.86 -15.47
CA THR A 106 13.23 -19.77 -15.98
C THR A 106 13.64 -21.06 -16.69
N ARG A 107 14.56 -20.97 -17.66
CA ARG A 107 15.13 -22.14 -18.33
C ARG A 107 16.05 -22.90 -17.36
N VAL A 108 16.34 -24.16 -17.68
CA VAL A 108 17.00 -25.14 -16.80
C VAL A 108 18.32 -24.63 -16.17
N GLU A 109 18.99 -23.66 -16.80
CA GLU A 109 20.29 -23.10 -16.37
C GLU A 109 20.20 -21.97 -15.32
N ALA A 110 19.16 -21.91 -14.49
CA ALA A 110 18.98 -20.83 -13.50
C ALA A 110 19.85 -20.95 -12.22
N HIS A 111 21.04 -21.54 -12.32
CA HIS A 111 21.88 -21.87 -11.17
C HIS A 111 22.26 -20.62 -10.36
N ASP A 112 22.71 -19.56 -11.03
CA ASP A 112 23.19 -18.33 -10.40
C ASP A 112 22.10 -17.60 -9.59
N LEU A 113 20.88 -17.54 -10.14
CA LEU A 113 19.74 -16.94 -9.44
C LEU A 113 19.39 -17.73 -8.18
N ILE A 114 19.38 -19.07 -8.26
CA ILE A 114 19.07 -19.95 -7.14
C ILE A 114 20.13 -19.82 -6.04
N GLU A 115 21.41 -19.81 -6.40
CA GLU A 115 22.51 -19.60 -5.45
C GLU A 115 22.40 -18.24 -4.77
N ARG A 116 22.07 -17.19 -5.53
CA ARG A 116 21.90 -15.85 -4.99
C ARG A 116 20.72 -15.76 -4.03
N LEU A 117 19.57 -16.34 -4.37
CA LEU A 117 18.41 -16.41 -3.49
C LEU A 117 18.72 -17.16 -2.19
N LYS A 118 19.49 -18.26 -2.28
CA LYS A 118 19.96 -19.03 -1.12
C LYS A 118 20.92 -18.22 -0.24
N LYS A 119 21.85 -17.48 -0.83
CA LYS A 119 22.83 -16.62 -0.13
C LYS A 119 22.15 -15.48 0.64
N GLU A 120 21.07 -14.93 0.08
CA GLU A 120 20.24 -13.90 0.71
C GLU A 120 19.19 -14.48 1.70
N GLU A 121 19.25 -15.78 1.99
CA GLU A 121 18.33 -16.53 2.86
C GLU A 121 16.84 -16.47 2.46
N TYR A 122 16.53 -16.24 1.18
CA TYR A 122 15.16 -16.35 0.72
C TYR A 122 14.72 -17.81 0.68
N ARG A 123 13.48 -18.07 1.15
CA ARG A 123 12.83 -19.37 0.98
C ARG A 123 12.16 -19.43 -0.38
N TYR A 124 12.51 -20.42 -1.17
CA TYR A 124 11.92 -20.69 -2.47
C TYR A 124 11.56 -22.16 -2.60
N THR A 125 10.56 -22.45 -3.42
CA THR A 125 10.23 -23.80 -3.88
C THR A 125 10.48 -23.85 -5.38
N CYS A 126 11.28 -24.81 -5.85
CA CYS A 126 11.54 -25.00 -7.28
C CYS A 126 10.83 -26.26 -7.77
N VAL A 127 10.07 -26.14 -8.86
CA VAL A 127 9.31 -27.24 -9.46
C VAL A 127 9.74 -27.38 -10.93
N PRO A 128 10.16 -28.58 -11.39
CA PRO A 128 10.36 -28.83 -12.81
C PRO A 128 9.02 -28.76 -13.55
N ALA A 129 9.00 -28.08 -14.69
CA ALA A 129 7.82 -27.89 -15.52
C ALA A 129 8.21 -27.93 -17.01
N LYS A 130 7.19 -27.92 -17.88
CA LYS A 130 7.39 -27.92 -19.33
C LYS A 130 6.75 -26.68 -19.94
N GLY A 131 7.58 -25.87 -20.59
CA GLY A 131 7.16 -24.71 -21.36
C GLY A 131 6.92 -25.08 -22.83
N SER A 132 6.45 -24.12 -23.61
CA SER A 132 6.27 -24.27 -25.06
C SER A 132 7.59 -24.48 -25.82
N THR A 133 8.71 -24.06 -25.24
CA THR A 133 10.04 -24.10 -25.85
C THR A 133 10.98 -25.16 -25.23
N GLY A 134 10.47 -26.00 -24.32
CA GLY A 134 11.25 -27.04 -23.66
C GLY A 134 11.05 -27.08 -22.16
N ASP A 135 11.95 -27.77 -21.46
CA ASP A 135 11.89 -27.90 -20.00
C ASP A 135 12.27 -26.59 -19.32
N VAL A 136 11.56 -26.27 -18.25
CA VAL A 136 11.72 -25.04 -17.47
C VAL A 136 11.61 -25.34 -15.98
N HIS A 137 12.07 -24.43 -15.15
CA HIS A 137 11.82 -24.42 -13.72
C HIS A 137 10.87 -23.30 -13.35
N VAL A 138 9.90 -23.62 -12.49
CA VAL A 138 9.02 -22.64 -11.86
C VAL A 138 9.44 -22.49 -10.40
N ILE A 139 9.88 -21.29 -10.05
CA ILE A 139 10.33 -20.93 -8.71
C ILE A 139 9.24 -20.10 -8.04
N PHE A 140 8.77 -20.57 -6.89
CA PHE A 140 7.81 -19.86 -6.05
C PHE A 140 8.54 -19.22 -4.88
N LEU A 141 8.37 -17.91 -4.73
CA LEU A 141 8.96 -17.12 -3.67
C LEU A 141 7.85 -16.39 -2.91
N ILE A 142 7.78 -16.53 -1.59
CA ILE A 142 6.85 -15.73 -0.76
C ILE A 142 7.67 -14.68 -0.02
N ILE A 143 7.40 -13.40 -0.30
CA ILE A 143 8.14 -12.28 0.29
C ILE A 143 7.19 -11.18 0.78
N LYS A 144 7.72 -10.26 1.59
CA LYS A 144 7.02 -9.01 1.89
C LYS A 144 6.96 -8.14 0.64
N ARG A 145 5.84 -7.46 0.42
CA ARG A 145 5.62 -6.59 -0.76
C ARG A 145 6.73 -5.53 -0.92
N ARG A 146 7.22 -4.96 0.18
CA ARG A 146 8.37 -4.03 0.16
C ARG A 146 9.68 -4.58 -0.43
N LEU A 147 9.84 -5.91 -0.52
CA LEU A 147 11.04 -6.57 -1.05
C LEU A 147 10.94 -6.90 -2.55
N ILE A 148 9.80 -6.63 -3.21
CA ILE A 148 9.61 -6.92 -4.64
C ILE A 148 10.73 -6.31 -5.47
N ASN A 149 11.00 -5.00 -5.31
CA ASN A 149 12.02 -4.30 -6.09
C ASN A 149 13.44 -4.83 -5.84
N GLN A 150 13.70 -5.46 -4.69
CA GLN A 150 14.99 -6.10 -4.43
C GLN A 150 15.07 -7.43 -5.20
N VAL A 151 14.02 -8.25 -5.14
CA VAL A 151 13.99 -9.55 -5.82
C VAL A 151 13.96 -9.38 -7.34
N VAL A 152 13.19 -8.44 -7.87
CA VAL A 152 13.15 -8.12 -9.31
C VAL A 152 14.54 -7.75 -9.81
N ARG A 153 15.28 -6.90 -9.09
CA ARG A 153 16.67 -6.57 -9.45
C ARG A 153 17.59 -7.79 -9.49
N LEU A 154 17.42 -8.73 -8.56
CA LEU A 154 18.17 -9.99 -8.59
C LEU A 154 17.78 -10.86 -9.81
N ILE A 155 16.51 -10.88 -10.20
CA ILE A 155 16.07 -11.60 -11.40
C ILE A 155 16.69 -10.96 -12.64
N ASP A 156 16.63 -9.65 -12.77
CA ASP A 156 17.16 -8.92 -13.94
C ASP A 156 18.68 -9.06 -14.07
N GLU A 157 19.41 -9.10 -12.95
CA GLU A 157 20.88 -9.24 -12.90
C GLU A 157 21.35 -10.67 -13.21
N TYR A 158 20.72 -11.67 -12.58
CA TYR A 158 21.21 -13.06 -12.64
C TYR A 158 20.42 -13.94 -13.63
N ASN A 159 19.28 -13.49 -14.14
CA ASN A 159 18.50 -14.23 -15.13
C ASN A 159 17.56 -13.31 -15.97
N PRO A 160 18.12 -12.48 -16.87
CA PRO A 160 17.34 -11.50 -17.63
C PRO A 160 16.35 -12.10 -18.63
N GLN A 161 16.46 -13.40 -18.95
CA GLN A 161 15.51 -14.11 -19.81
C GLN A 161 14.34 -14.74 -19.05
N ALA A 162 14.36 -14.73 -17.72
CA ALA A 162 13.25 -15.19 -16.92
C ALA A 162 12.08 -14.22 -16.98
N PHE A 163 10.85 -14.75 -16.99
CA PHE A 163 9.66 -13.94 -16.75
C PHE A 163 9.08 -14.28 -15.39
N TYR A 164 8.41 -13.30 -14.76
CA TYR A 164 7.82 -13.50 -13.45
C TYR A 164 6.43 -12.89 -13.35
N THR A 165 5.61 -13.45 -12.46
CA THR A 165 4.33 -12.87 -12.03
C THR A 165 4.37 -12.59 -10.54
N VAL A 166 3.65 -11.55 -10.12
CA VAL A 166 3.50 -11.18 -8.71
C VAL A 166 2.03 -11.33 -8.34
N GLU A 167 1.75 -12.23 -7.40
CA GLU A 167 0.40 -12.54 -6.92
C GLU A 167 0.25 -12.11 -5.46
N ASP A 168 -0.91 -11.54 -5.11
CA ASP A 168 -1.19 -11.12 -3.74
C ASP A 168 -1.53 -12.31 -2.84
N VAL A 169 -0.84 -12.41 -1.70
CA VAL A 169 -1.10 -13.45 -0.71
C VAL A 169 -1.84 -12.85 0.48
N ARG A 170 -3.04 -13.37 0.75
CA ARG A 170 -3.90 -12.88 1.83
C ARG A 170 -3.36 -13.25 3.21
N GLN A 171 -2.86 -14.47 3.38
CA GLN A 171 -2.36 -14.95 4.65
C GLN A 171 -1.16 -15.87 4.43
N VAL A 172 -0.15 -15.70 5.27
CA VAL A 172 1.05 -16.53 5.30
C VAL A 172 1.20 -17.03 6.74
N HIS A 173 1.19 -18.35 6.93
CA HIS A 173 1.46 -18.92 8.25
C HIS A 173 2.95 -18.74 8.59
N GLU A 174 3.27 -18.51 9.87
CA GLU A 174 4.65 -18.30 10.32
C GLU A 174 5.53 -19.48 9.90
N GLY A 175 6.64 -19.17 9.23
CA GLY A 175 7.56 -20.16 8.67
C GLY A 175 7.71 -20.12 7.14
N ALA A 176 6.83 -19.47 6.38
CA ALA A 176 6.98 -19.47 4.91
C ALA A 176 8.08 -18.54 4.37
N TYR A 177 8.54 -17.56 5.16
CA TYR A 177 9.64 -16.65 4.78
C TYR A 177 10.67 -16.54 5.92
N ARG A 178 11.96 -16.56 5.58
CA ARG A 178 13.03 -15.97 6.42
C ARG A 178 13.32 -14.58 5.85
N MET A 179 13.41 -13.59 6.72
CA MET A 179 13.82 -12.24 6.32
C MET A 179 15.32 -12.24 6.05
N PRO A 180 15.81 -11.71 4.91
CA PRO A 180 17.24 -11.58 4.64
C PRO A 180 17.97 -10.83 5.77
N LEU A 181 19.18 -11.28 6.12
CA LEU A 181 20.01 -10.72 7.21
C LEU A 181 20.19 -9.19 7.11
N HIS A 182 20.36 -8.65 5.91
CA HIS A 182 20.56 -7.19 5.71
C HIS A 182 19.34 -6.38 6.18
N THR A 183 18.14 -6.87 5.92
CA THR A 183 16.88 -6.23 6.33
C THR A 183 16.64 -6.36 7.84
N GLN A 184 17.15 -7.42 8.48
CA GLN A 184 17.14 -7.55 9.94
C GLN A 184 18.07 -6.52 10.60
N MET A 185 19.24 -6.26 10.01
CA MET A 185 20.19 -5.24 10.51
C MET A 185 19.63 -3.81 10.36
N GLU A 186 18.92 -3.48 9.28
CA GLU A 186 18.26 -2.19 9.12
C GLU A 186 17.04 -2.01 10.04
N ALA A 187 16.23 -3.06 10.22
CA ALA A 187 15.13 -3.05 11.18
C ALA A 187 15.63 -2.94 12.63
N ALA A 188 16.73 -3.62 12.97
CA ALA A 188 17.37 -3.52 14.28
C ALA A 188 17.98 -2.13 14.52
N LYS A 189 18.53 -1.47 13.49
CA LYS A 189 19.06 -0.10 13.59
C LYS A 189 17.97 0.95 13.79
N THR A 190 16.80 0.78 13.15
CA THR A 190 15.66 1.70 13.33
C THR A 190 15.00 1.54 14.71
N LEU A 191 14.90 0.32 15.24
CA LEU A 191 14.40 0.07 16.61
C LEU A 191 15.34 0.61 17.71
N ARG A 192 16.64 0.69 17.45
CA ARG A 192 17.64 1.18 18.41
C ARG A 192 17.76 2.71 18.46
N LYS A 193 17.24 3.44 17.46
CA LYS A 193 17.22 4.91 17.42
C LYS A 193 15.97 5.55 18.04
N GLY A 194 15.00 4.73 18.47
CA GLY A 194 13.78 5.18 19.15
C GLY A 194 13.78 4.96 20.66
N LYS A 195 14.94 4.67 21.26
CA LYS A 195 15.15 4.63 22.72
C LYS A 195 16.09 5.73 23.14
#